data_AF-A0A0D2NLN1-F1
#
_entry.id   AF-A0A0D2NLN1-F1
#
_cell.length_a   1.000
_cell.length_b   1.000
_cell.length_c   1.000
_cell.angle_alpha   90.00
_cell.angle_beta   90.00
_cell.angle_gamma   90.00
#
_symmetry.space_group_name_H-M   'P 1'
#
loop_
_entity.id
_entity.type
_entity.pdbx_description
1 polymer ?
#
loop_
_entity_poly.entity_id
_entity_poly.type
_entity_poly.pdbx_seq_one_letter_code
_entity_poly.pdbx_strand_id
1 'polypeptide(L)'
;MDLAEAANLRDKIKAMYSGDHINSTEDRAVLHVATRARRDQVIKCDGKDVVPDVWEVLDKIKTFSEKVRNGEWLGVTGKPITKVVAVGIGGSFLGPLFVHTALRTEPRAMSFSKGRSLRFLANVDPIDVARALQGLDPEETMVVIISKTFTTAETMLNARTCRAWLTAQLGKEAVAKHMVAVSTNLKLVKEFGIDPENAFGFWDWVGGRYSVCSAVGMLPLTLQYGWDIMGQFLNGANAMDDHFL
;
A
#
# COMPACT_ATOMS: atom_id res chain seq x y z
N MET A 1 0.35 -34.56 13.73
CA MET A 1 -0.84 -33.81 14.19
C MET A 1 -0.75 -33.53 15.68
N ASP A 2 -0.32 -34.52 16.46
CA ASP A 2 -0.24 -34.50 17.93
C ASP A 2 0.47 -33.26 18.51
N LEU A 3 1.58 -32.81 17.90
CA LEU A 3 2.27 -31.59 18.35
C LEU A 3 1.43 -30.31 18.17
N ALA A 4 0.68 -30.20 17.07
CA ALA A 4 -0.17 -29.04 16.80
C ALA A 4 -1.38 -28.99 17.76
N GLU A 5 -1.91 -30.17 18.11
CA GLU A 5 -2.97 -30.33 19.11
C GLU A 5 -2.44 -29.98 20.50
N ALA A 6 -1.30 -30.56 20.92
CA ALA A 6 -0.67 -30.26 22.19
C ALA A 6 -0.29 -28.77 22.35
N ALA A 7 0.02 -28.08 21.25
CA ALA A 7 0.32 -26.65 21.23
C ALA A 7 -0.91 -25.73 21.17
N ASN A 8 -2.13 -26.30 21.13
CA ASN A 8 -3.41 -25.60 20.94
C ASN A 8 -3.41 -24.67 19.71
N LEU A 9 -2.84 -25.14 18.59
CA LEU A 9 -2.67 -24.32 17.39
C LEU A 9 -4.01 -23.80 16.86
N ARG A 10 -5.03 -24.65 16.79
CA ARG A 10 -6.36 -24.27 16.26
C ARG A 10 -7.02 -23.17 17.10
N ASP A 11 -6.91 -23.23 18.42
CA ASP A 11 -7.51 -22.21 19.28
C ASP A 11 -6.76 -20.88 19.19
N LYS A 12 -5.43 -20.90 19.01
CA LYS A 12 -4.64 -19.70 18.74
C LYS A 12 -5.00 -19.06 17.39
N ILE A 13 -5.26 -19.88 16.36
CA ILE A 13 -5.76 -19.38 15.07
C ILE A 13 -7.13 -18.73 15.26
N LYS A 14 -8.08 -19.40 15.94
CA LYS A 14 -9.40 -18.83 16.23
C LYS A 14 -9.33 -17.53 17.02
N ALA A 15 -8.44 -17.44 18.02
CA ALA A 15 -8.20 -16.22 18.79
C ALA A 15 -7.73 -15.08 17.88
N MET A 16 -6.80 -15.35 16.94
CA MET A 16 -6.37 -14.38 15.93
C MET A 16 -7.56 -13.89 15.09
N TYR A 17 -8.36 -14.80 14.53
CA TYR A 17 -9.50 -14.46 13.67
C TYR A 17 -10.65 -13.76 14.42
N SER A 18 -10.77 -13.99 15.73
CA SER A 18 -11.78 -13.36 16.57
C SER A 18 -11.41 -11.93 16.98
N GLY A 19 -10.18 -11.50 16.70
CA GLY A 19 -9.66 -10.18 17.05
C GLY A 19 -9.11 -10.10 18.47
N ASP A 20 -8.85 -11.24 19.12
CA ASP A 20 -8.22 -11.25 20.44
C ASP A 20 -6.84 -10.59 20.39
N HIS A 21 -6.44 -9.98 21.50
CA HIS A 21 -5.15 -9.32 21.64
C HIS A 21 -4.01 -10.32 21.83
N ILE A 22 -3.73 -11.09 20.77
CA ILE A 22 -2.69 -12.14 20.78
C ILE A 22 -1.27 -11.57 20.67
N ASN A 23 -1.12 -10.31 20.26
CA ASN A 23 0.15 -9.61 20.37
C ASN A 23 0.30 -9.05 21.80
N SER A 24 0.68 -9.92 22.72
CA SER A 24 0.64 -9.65 24.17
C SER A 24 1.59 -8.55 24.63
N THR A 25 2.72 -8.34 23.96
CA THR A 25 3.70 -7.31 24.36
C THR A 25 3.27 -5.89 24.02
N GLU A 26 2.38 -5.75 23.04
CA GLU A 26 1.88 -4.45 22.59
C GLU A 26 0.37 -4.29 22.84
N ASP A 27 -0.27 -5.31 23.40
CA ASP A 27 -1.71 -5.39 23.65
C ASP A 27 -2.55 -5.05 22.42
N ARG A 28 -2.37 -5.83 21.33
CA ARG A 28 -3.04 -5.58 20.04
C ARG A 28 -3.61 -6.85 19.41
N ALA A 29 -4.72 -6.68 18.72
CA ALA A 29 -5.24 -7.65 17.75
C ALA A 29 -4.27 -7.82 16.56
N VAL A 30 -4.34 -8.98 15.89
CA VAL A 30 -3.56 -9.31 14.68
C VAL A 30 -4.53 -9.72 13.57
N LEU A 31 -4.96 -8.75 12.76
CA LEU A 31 -6.14 -8.91 11.88
C LEU A 31 -5.87 -8.66 10.40
N HIS A 32 -4.64 -8.89 9.93
CA HIS A 32 -4.28 -8.73 8.52
C HIS A 32 -5.20 -9.50 7.54
N VAL A 33 -5.84 -10.59 7.97
CA VAL A 33 -6.89 -11.32 7.24
C VAL A 33 -8.09 -10.43 6.86
N ALA A 34 -8.42 -9.42 7.68
CA ALA A 34 -9.51 -8.49 7.40
C ALA A 34 -9.25 -7.62 6.16
N THR A 35 -7.97 -7.35 5.82
CA THR A 35 -7.60 -6.53 4.65
C THR A 35 -7.92 -7.18 3.30
N ARG A 36 -8.29 -8.46 3.33
CA ARG A 36 -8.63 -9.29 2.17
C ARG A 36 -9.94 -10.04 2.37
N ALA A 37 -10.70 -9.72 3.42
CA ALA A 37 -11.99 -10.33 3.67
C ALA A 37 -13.01 -9.93 2.58
N ARG A 38 -13.93 -10.84 2.25
CA ARG A 38 -15.08 -10.52 1.40
C ARG A 38 -15.95 -9.47 2.09
N ARG A 39 -16.67 -8.67 1.29
CA ARG A 39 -17.52 -7.57 1.78
C ARG A 39 -18.57 -8.00 2.81
N ASP A 40 -19.02 -9.25 2.73
CA ASP A 40 -20.06 -9.84 3.57
C ASP A 40 -19.50 -10.56 4.81
N GLN A 41 -18.19 -10.71 4.92
CA GLN A 41 -17.56 -11.27 6.12
C GLN A 41 -17.57 -10.23 7.24
N VAL A 42 -17.70 -10.72 8.48
CA VAL A 42 -17.68 -9.90 9.69
C VAL A 42 -16.45 -10.30 10.50
N ILE A 43 -15.54 -9.35 10.72
CA ILE A 43 -14.35 -9.55 11.55
C ILE A 43 -14.30 -8.40 12.53
N LYS A 44 -14.27 -8.71 13.82
CA LYS A 44 -14.35 -7.71 14.88
C LYS A 44 -12.98 -7.40 15.47
N CYS A 45 -12.75 -6.13 15.76
CA CYS A 45 -11.68 -5.63 16.63
C CYS A 45 -12.34 -4.76 17.68
N ASP A 46 -12.13 -5.04 18.97
CA ASP A 46 -12.74 -4.28 20.08
C ASP A 46 -14.26 -4.11 19.96
N GLY A 47 -14.94 -5.17 19.49
CA GLY A 47 -16.39 -5.20 19.29
C GLY A 47 -16.90 -4.49 18.03
N LYS A 48 -16.06 -3.76 17.28
CA LYS A 48 -16.40 -3.12 16.01
C LYS A 48 -16.07 -4.03 14.83
N ASP A 49 -17.00 -4.19 13.89
CA ASP A 49 -16.70 -4.80 12.59
C ASP A 49 -15.79 -3.88 11.77
N VAL A 50 -14.61 -4.39 11.39
CA VAL A 50 -13.57 -3.62 10.67
C VAL A 50 -13.62 -3.81 9.15
N VAL A 51 -14.38 -4.80 8.65
CA VAL A 51 -14.45 -5.10 7.21
C VAL A 51 -15.03 -3.92 6.40
N PRO A 52 -16.07 -3.18 6.87
CA PRO A 52 -16.54 -1.99 6.17
C PRO A 52 -15.47 -0.90 6.02
N ASP A 53 -14.70 -0.62 7.08
CA ASP A 53 -13.60 0.36 7.04
C ASP A 53 -12.53 -0.07 6.02
N VAL A 54 -12.24 -1.38 5.94
CA VAL A 54 -11.31 -1.94 4.93
C VAL A 54 -11.80 -1.64 3.52
N TRP A 55 -13.07 -1.93 3.25
CA TRP A 55 -13.63 -1.75 1.92
C TRP A 55 -13.77 -0.28 1.53
N GLU A 56 -13.97 0.65 2.47
CA GLU A 56 -13.91 2.08 2.21
C GLU A 56 -12.55 2.48 1.62
N VAL A 57 -11.45 2.02 2.23
CA VAL A 57 -10.09 2.30 1.71
C VAL A 57 -9.84 1.60 0.38
N LEU A 58 -10.24 0.34 0.24
CA LEU A 58 -10.08 -0.41 -1.01
C LEU A 58 -10.87 0.21 -2.16
N ASP A 59 -12.09 0.68 -1.92
CA ASP A 59 -12.91 1.39 -2.90
C ASP A 59 -12.30 2.73 -3.28
N LYS A 60 -11.77 3.47 -2.29
CA LYS A 60 -11.01 4.69 -2.56
C LYS A 60 -9.79 4.43 -3.44
N ILE A 61 -9.02 3.36 -3.17
CA ILE A 61 -7.88 2.94 -4.00
C ILE A 61 -8.34 2.57 -5.41
N LYS A 62 -9.41 1.80 -5.54
CA LYS A 62 -9.99 1.42 -6.83
C LYS A 62 -10.33 2.67 -7.64
N THR A 63 -11.18 3.54 -7.11
CA THR A 63 -11.60 4.77 -7.79
C THR A 63 -10.42 5.68 -8.14
N PHE A 64 -9.48 5.88 -7.21
CA PHE A 64 -8.30 6.72 -7.47
C PHE A 64 -7.41 6.12 -8.57
N SER A 65 -7.12 4.83 -8.49
CA SER A 65 -6.27 4.14 -9.46
C SER A 65 -6.88 4.10 -10.86
N GLU A 66 -8.21 3.96 -10.97
CA GLU A 66 -8.94 4.00 -12.24
C GLU A 66 -8.80 5.38 -12.88
N LYS A 67 -9.01 6.47 -12.12
CA LYS A 67 -8.79 7.85 -12.59
C LYS A 67 -7.35 8.08 -13.08
N VAL A 68 -6.36 7.54 -12.38
CA VAL A 68 -4.95 7.65 -12.80
C VAL A 68 -4.68 6.85 -14.07
N ARG A 69 -5.22 5.65 -14.18
CA ARG A 69 -4.95 4.74 -15.29
C ARG A 69 -5.70 5.11 -16.57
N ASN A 70 -6.89 5.70 -16.45
CA ASN A 70 -7.69 6.13 -17.59
C ASN A 70 -7.38 7.55 -18.08
N GLY A 71 -6.49 8.27 -17.38
CA GLY A 71 -6.04 9.61 -17.77
C GLY A 71 -6.92 10.77 -17.27
N GLU A 72 -7.92 10.50 -16.41
CA GLU A 72 -8.66 11.57 -15.73
C GLU A 72 -7.81 12.33 -14.71
N TRP A 73 -6.89 11.63 -14.04
CA TRP A 73 -5.90 12.25 -13.17
C TRP A 73 -4.66 12.65 -13.96
N LEU A 74 -4.49 13.95 -14.12
CA LEU A 74 -3.36 14.54 -14.81
C LEU A 74 -2.35 15.13 -13.81
N GLY A 75 -1.07 15.08 -14.20
CA GLY A 75 -0.02 15.85 -13.56
C GLY A 75 -0.26 17.35 -13.69
N VAL A 76 0.56 18.15 -13.02
CA VAL A 76 0.40 19.62 -12.98
C VAL A 76 0.53 20.27 -14.36
N THR A 77 1.17 19.59 -15.32
CA THR A 77 1.33 20.07 -16.70
C THR A 77 0.29 19.50 -17.67
N GLY A 78 -0.68 18.72 -17.17
CA GLY A 78 -1.72 18.10 -17.99
C GLY A 78 -1.33 16.76 -18.62
N LYS A 79 -0.10 16.25 -18.39
CA LYS A 79 0.30 14.91 -18.85
C LYS A 79 -0.30 13.80 -17.96
N PRO A 80 -0.62 12.63 -18.52
CA PRO A 80 -1.09 11.49 -17.74
C PRO A 80 0.03 10.90 -16.88
N ILE A 81 -0.32 10.41 -15.69
CA ILE A 81 0.64 9.73 -14.81
C ILE A 81 0.83 8.27 -15.26
N THR A 82 2.04 7.94 -15.70
CA THR A 82 2.43 6.59 -16.15
C THR A 82 3.53 5.95 -15.31
N LYS A 83 4.25 6.73 -14.50
CA LYS A 83 5.36 6.28 -13.67
C LYS A 83 4.99 6.42 -12.19
N VAL A 84 5.32 5.40 -11.39
CA VAL A 84 5.10 5.39 -9.95
C VAL A 84 6.40 5.06 -9.23
N VAL A 85 6.72 5.84 -8.20
CA VAL A 85 7.81 5.56 -7.25
C VAL A 85 7.21 5.33 -5.87
N ALA A 86 7.24 4.09 -5.39
CA ALA A 86 6.80 3.74 -4.05
C ALA A 86 7.96 3.88 -3.05
N VAL A 87 7.80 4.75 -2.05
CA VAL A 87 8.83 5.08 -1.06
C VAL A 87 8.45 4.46 0.28
N GLY A 88 9.25 3.53 0.78
CA GLY A 88 8.98 2.83 2.03
C GLY A 88 10.09 1.85 2.37
N ILE A 89 10.20 1.45 3.63
CA ILE A 89 11.21 0.50 4.10
C ILE A 89 10.58 -0.69 4.83
N GLY A 90 11.27 -1.83 4.83
CA GLY A 90 10.83 -3.04 5.53
C GLY A 90 9.46 -3.52 5.04
N GLY A 91 8.48 -3.60 5.94
CA GLY A 91 7.12 -4.02 5.63
C GLY A 91 6.40 -3.16 4.58
N SER A 92 6.72 -1.86 4.53
CA SER A 92 6.19 -0.91 3.54
C SER A 92 6.72 -1.14 2.12
N PHE A 93 7.66 -2.07 1.93
CA PHE A 93 8.42 -2.26 0.69
C PHE A 93 8.49 -3.73 0.27
N LEU A 94 8.88 -4.64 1.16
CA LEU A 94 9.22 -6.03 0.81
C LEU A 94 8.04 -6.80 0.20
N GLY A 95 6.87 -6.73 0.82
CA GLY A 95 5.65 -7.39 0.31
C GLY A 95 5.23 -6.84 -1.06
N PRO A 96 5.06 -5.50 -1.20
CA PRO A 96 4.78 -4.88 -2.49
C PRO A 96 5.81 -5.21 -3.59
N LEU A 97 7.11 -5.19 -3.27
CA LEU A 97 8.17 -5.53 -4.21
C LEU A 97 8.09 -7.00 -4.65
N PHE A 98 7.83 -7.92 -3.71
CA PHE A 98 7.64 -9.34 -4.02
C PHE A 98 6.50 -9.54 -5.02
N VAL A 99 5.32 -8.98 -4.74
CA VAL A 99 4.15 -9.12 -5.63
C VAL A 99 4.42 -8.48 -6.99
N HIS A 100 5.02 -7.30 -7.03
CA HIS A 100 5.44 -6.65 -8.28
C HIS A 100 6.41 -7.52 -9.10
N THR A 101 7.40 -8.12 -8.43
CA THR A 101 8.42 -8.97 -9.08
C THR A 101 7.81 -10.25 -9.64
N ALA A 102 6.80 -10.83 -8.98
CA ALA A 102 6.07 -11.98 -9.50
C ALA A 102 5.15 -11.60 -10.68
N LEU A 103 4.38 -10.50 -10.54
CA LEU A 103 3.38 -10.12 -11.54
C LEU A 103 3.96 -9.51 -12.81
N ARG A 104 5.15 -8.89 -12.77
CA ARG A 104 5.76 -8.29 -13.98
C ARG A 104 6.04 -9.29 -15.12
N THR A 105 6.07 -10.59 -14.85
CA THR A 105 6.25 -11.66 -15.84
C THR A 105 4.97 -12.46 -16.11
N GLU A 106 3.90 -12.24 -15.35
CA GLU A 106 2.61 -12.89 -15.60
C GLU A 106 1.97 -12.25 -16.86
N PRO A 107 1.56 -13.02 -17.88
CA PRO A 107 1.13 -12.48 -19.18
C PRO A 107 0.03 -11.41 -19.11
N ARG A 108 -1.00 -11.62 -18.27
CA ARG A 108 -2.11 -10.68 -18.15
C ARG A 108 -1.64 -9.38 -17.49
N ALA A 109 -0.92 -9.47 -16.38
CA ALA A 109 -0.35 -8.32 -15.67
C ALA A 109 0.66 -7.54 -16.52
N MET A 110 1.48 -8.23 -17.32
CA MET A 110 2.38 -7.59 -18.28
C MET A 110 1.61 -6.79 -19.33
N SER A 111 0.53 -7.36 -19.88
CA SER A 111 -0.32 -6.66 -20.85
C SER A 111 -1.00 -5.42 -20.24
N PHE A 112 -1.62 -5.57 -19.06
CA PHE A 112 -2.31 -4.49 -18.35
C PHE A 112 -1.40 -3.37 -17.84
N SER A 113 -0.10 -3.63 -17.74
CA SER A 113 0.88 -2.66 -17.27
C SER A 113 1.73 -2.03 -18.38
N LYS A 114 1.41 -2.33 -19.65
CA LYS A 114 2.12 -1.78 -20.82
C LYS A 114 2.15 -0.24 -20.77
N GLY A 115 3.34 0.33 -20.96
CA GLY A 115 3.58 1.79 -20.91
C GLY A 115 3.71 2.36 -19.50
N ARG A 116 3.42 1.58 -18.45
CA ARG A 116 3.51 2.01 -17.05
C ARG A 116 4.74 1.42 -16.37
N SER A 117 5.25 2.09 -15.34
CA SER A 117 6.33 1.53 -14.52
C SER A 117 6.15 1.83 -13.05
N LEU A 118 6.43 0.84 -12.21
CA LEU A 118 6.51 0.96 -10.77
C LEU A 118 7.96 0.72 -10.35
N ARG A 119 8.53 1.65 -9.60
CA ARG A 119 9.84 1.54 -8.96
C ARG A 119 9.68 1.66 -7.45
N PHE A 120 10.61 1.09 -6.71
CA PHE A 120 10.62 1.14 -5.27
C PHE A 120 11.88 1.83 -4.78
N LEU A 121 11.74 2.65 -3.74
CA LEU A 121 12.81 3.39 -3.09
C LEU A 121 12.74 3.11 -1.59
N ALA A 122 13.75 2.43 -1.05
CA ALA A 122 13.75 1.98 0.34
C ALA A 122 14.97 2.41 1.11
N ASN A 123 16.15 2.26 0.53
CA ASN A 123 17.40 2.56 1.20
C ASN A 123 17.59 4.07 1.29
N VAL A 124 18.16 4.52 2.41
CA VAL A 124 18.48 5.94 2.66
C VAL A 124 19.71 6.41 1.88
N ASP A 125 20.50 5.45 1.37
CA ASP A 125 21.64 5.70 0.49
C ASP A 125 21.19 6.50 -0.76
N PRO A 126 21.80 7.68 -1.05
CA PRO A 126 21.45 8.48 -2.21
C PRO A 126 21.58 7.74 -3.56
N ILE A 127 22.35 6.66 -3.64
CA ILE A 127 22.43 5.80 -4.83
C ILE A 127 21.06 5.18 -5.13
N ASP A 128 20.28 4.80 -4.11
CA ASP A 128 18.96 4.19 -4.29
C ASP A 128 17.97 5.22 -4.85
N VAL A 129 18.04 6.47 -4.37
CA VAL A 129 17.26 7.59 -4.93
C VAL A 129 17.61 7.82 -6.40
N ALA A 130 18.92 7.89 -6.71
CA ALA A 130 19.38 8.10 -8.08
C ALA A 130 18.86 6.98 -9.01
N ARG A 131 18.96 5.71 -8.58
CA ARG A 131 18.43 4.56 -9.32
C ARG A 131 16.91 4.63 -9.49
N ALA A 132 16.18 4.96 -8.43
CA ALA A 132 14.72 5.05 -8.47
C ALA A 132 14.25 6.15 -9.43
N LEU A 133 14.94 7.28 -9.54
CA LEU A 133 14.52 8.43 -10.35
C LEU A 133 15.16 8.49 -11.74
N GLN A 134 16.22 7.72 -12.01
CA GLN A 134 16.96 7.79 -13.27
C GLN A 134 16.06 7.57 -14.50
N GLY A 135 16.06 8.56 -15.40
CA GLY A 135 15.32 8.51 -16.66
C GLY A 135 13.79 8.62 -16.52
N LEU A 136 13.27 8.97 -15.34
CA LEU A 136 11.85 9.30 -15.19
C LEU A 136 11.59 10.75 -15.61
N ASP A 137 10.48 10.98 -16.31
CA ASP A 137 9.91 12.31 -16.54
C ASP A 137 9.07 12.72 -15.30
N PRO A 138 9.42 13.79 -14.57
CA PRO A 138 8.62 14.29 -13.45
C PRO A 138 7.17 14.57 -13.82
N GLU A 139 6.89 15.04 -15.05
CA GLU A 139 5.54 15.40 -15.50
C GLU A 139 4.61 14.20 -15.57
N GLU A 140 5.15 12.98 -15.67
CA GLU A 140 4.39 11.72 -15.73
C GLU A 140 4.56 10.84 -14.47
N THR A 141 5.26 11.34 -13.43
CA THR A 141 5.66 10.56 -12.27
C THR A 141 4.84 10.90 -11.03
N MET A 142 4.31 9.87 -10.37
CA MET A 142 3.70 9.96 -9.03
C MET A 142 4.56 9.26 -7.99
N VAL A 143 4.69 9.87 -6.82
CA VAL A 143 5.39 9.34 -5.65
C VAL A 143 4.36 8.88 -4.63
N VAL A 144 4.42 7.62 -4.24
CA VAL A 144 3.56 7.03 -3.20
C VAL A 144 4.40 6.86 -1.94
N ILE A 145 4.16 7.67 -0.90
CA ILE A 145 4.90 7.59 0.37
C ILE A 145 4.19 6.61 1.29
N ILE A 146 4.89 5.57 1.74
CA ILE A 146 4.32 4.47 2.52
C ILE A 146 5.00 4.41 3.89
N SER A 147 4.37 5.04 4.89
CA SER A 147 4.84 5.03 6.28
C SER A 147 3.66 5.15 7.22
N LYS A 148 3.51 4.15 8.11
CA LYS A 148 2.44 4.11 9.11
C LYS A 148 2.41 5.38 9.95
N THR A 149 3.55 5.71 10.56
CA THR A 149 3.68 6.86 11.46
C THR A 149 3.92 8.16 10.71
N PHE A 150 4.36 8.07 9.46
CA PHE A 150 4.85 9.20 8.64
C PHE A 150 6.06 9.92 9.25
N THR A 151 6.82 9.21 10.08
CA THR A 151 8.01 9.72 10.78
C THR A 151 9.26 8.87 10.57
N THR A 152 9.15 7.72 9.90
CA THR A 152 10.28 6.82 9.62
C THR A 152 11.42 7.58 8.93
N ALA A 153 12.60 7.61 9.54
CA ALA A 153 13.68 8.52 9.15
C ALA A 153 14.11 8.34 7.69
N GLU A 154 14.37 7.10 7.28
CA GLU A 154 14.77 6.74 5.91
C GLU A 154 13.68 7.10 4.90
N THR A 155 12.43 6.70 5.17
CA THR A 155 11.28 6.98 4.30
C THR A 155 11.04 8.48 4.14
N MET A 156 11.11 9.24 5.23
CA MET A 156 10.85 10.68 5.20
C MET A 156 12.00 11.47 4.58
N LEU A 157 13.25 11.01 4.71
CA LEU A 157 14.37 11.58 3.96
C LEU A 157 14.15 11.38 2.46
N ASN A 158 13.89 10.14 2.03
CA ASN A 158 13.63 9.81 0.64
C ASN A 158 12.42 10.56 0.07
N ALA A 159 11.31 10.65 0.83
CA ALA A 159 10.13 11.41 0.44
C ALA A 159 10.45 12.89 0.21
N ARG A 160 11.24 13.52 1.10
CA ARG A 160 11.69 14.91 0.92
C ARG A 160 12.59 15.06 -0.31
N THR A 161 13.46 14.09 -0.58
CA THR A 161 14.32 14.11 -1.78
C THR A 161 13.50 13.99 -3.06
N CYS A 162 12.52 13.09 -3.12
CA CYS A 162 11.59 12.99 -4.26
C CYS A 162 10.75 14.27 -4.42
N ARG A 163 10.29 14.87 -3.32
CA ARG A 163 9.60 16.17 -3.35
C ARG A 163 10.47 17.28 -3.92
N ALA A 164 11.74 17.35 -3.51
CA ALA A 164 12.69 18.32 -4.04
C ALA A 164 12.91 18.11 -5.55
N TRP A 165 13.07 16.86 -6.00
CA TRP A 165 13.22 16.51 -7.41
C TRP A 165 12.00 16.90 -8.27
N LEU A 166 10.78 16.66 -7.79
CA LEU A 166 9.55 17.08 -8.46
C LEU A 166 9.43 18.61 -8.51
N THR A 167 9.55 19.26 -7.36
CA THR A 167 9.27 20.70 -7.23
C THR A 167 10.34 21.59 -7.88
N ALA A 168 11.58 21.10 -8.03
CA ALA A 168 12.62 21.79 -8.79
C ALA A 168 12.27 21.95 -10.28
N GLN A 169 11.48 21.03 -10.84
CA GLN A 169 11.13 21.03 -12.26
C GLN A 169 9.70 21.52 -12.52
N LEU A 170 8.78 21.24 -11.60
CA LEU A 170 7.34 21.47 -11.81
C LEU A 170 6.73 22.53 -10.88
N GLY A 171 7.52 23.11 -9.97
CA GLY A 171 7.04 24.03 -8.94
C GLY A 171 6.35 23.33 -7.77
N LYS A 172 5.98 24.11 -6.75
CA LYS A 172 5.43 23.59 -5.48
C LYS A 172 4.06 22.92 -5.63
N GLU A 173 3.26 23.35 -6.60
CA GLU A 173 1.93 22.81 -6.90
C GLU A 173 1.98 21.33 -7.33
N ALA A 174 3.15 20.85 -7.76
CA ALA A 174 3.35 19.45 -8.13
C ALA A 174 3.03 18.49 -6.98
N VAL A 175 3.24 18.87 -5.71
CA VAL A 175 3.01 17.99 -4.56
C VAL A 175 1.56 17.49 -4.53
N ALA A 176 0.59 18.35 -4.79
CA ALA A 176 -0.83 17.99 -4.73
C ALA A 176 -1.27 17.01 -5.82
N LYS A 177 -0.54 16.93 -6.95
CA LYS A 177 -0.88 16.09 -8.11
C LYS A 177 0.04 14.89 -8.31
N HIS A 178 1.27 14.96 -7.79
CA HIS A 178 2.32 13.97 -7.99
C HIS A 178 2.75 13.25 -6.71
N MET A 179 2.15 13.55 -5.55
CA MET A 179 2.47 12.85 -4.31
C MET A 179 1.20 12.42 -3.57
N VAL A 180 1.19 11.16 -3.13
CA VAL A 180 0.11 10.56 -2.33
C VAL A 180 0.71 9.79 -1.16
N ALA A 181 -0.08 9.52 -0.13
CA ALA A 181 0.41 8.89 1.10
C ALA A 181 -0.40 7.65 1.50
N VAL A 182 0.30 6.62 1.97
CA VAL A 182 -0.28 5.49 2.71
C VAL A 182 0.15 5.65 4.17
N SER A 183 -0.77 6.15 5.00
CA SER A 183 -0.50 6.51 6.40
C SER A 183 -1.78 6.71 7.20
N THR A 184 -1.70 6.57 8.51
CA THR A 184 -2.75 6.99 9.46
C THR A 184 -2.56 8.42 9.96
N ASN A 185 -1.39 9.01 9.75
CA ASN A 185 -1.05 10.31 10.32
C ASN A 185 -1.42 11.47 9.37
N LEU A 186 -2.72 11.73 9.23
CA LEU A 186 -3.25 12.76 8.32
C LEU A 186 -2.70 14.17 8.62
N LYS A 187 -2.36 14.45 9.88
CA LYS A 187 -1.73 15.71 10.28
C LYS A 187 -0.38 15.89 9.58
N LEU A 188 0.52 14.90 9.71
CA LEU A 188 1.85 14.99 9.08
C LEU A 188 1.78 14.90 7.55
N VAL A 189 0.81 14.16 7.00
CA VAL A 189 0.54 14.15 5.55
C VAL A 189 0.19 15.55 5.04
N LYS A 190 -0.72 16.25 5.73
CA LYS A 190 -1.09 17.63 5.41
C LYS A 190 0.08 18.60 5.56
N GLU A 191 0.85 18.49 6.63
CA GLU A 191 2.05 19.31 6.86
C GLU A 191 3.13 19.10 5.79
N PHE A 192 3.22 17.89 5.22
CA PHE A 192 4.11 17.59 4.09
C PHE A 192 3.63 18.24 2.77
N GLY A 193 2.36 18.67 2.71
CA GLY A 193 1.75 19.32 1.55
C GLY A 193 0.90 18.40 0.68
N ILE A 194 0.63 17.17 1.13
CA ILE A 194 -0.29 16.25 0.44
C ILE A 194 -1.70 16.50 0.95
N ASP A 195 -2.65 16.59 0.03
CA ASP A 195 -4.08 16.65 0.38
C ASP A 195 -4.45 15.40 1.20
N PRO A 196 -5.05 15.53 2.41
CA PRO A 196 -5.55 14.38 3.17
C PRO A 196 -6.50 13.47 2.37
N GLU A 197 -7.19 13.98 1.35
CA GLU A 197 -7.99 13.16 0.44
C GLU A 197 -7.13 12.21 -0.42
N ASN A 198 -5.85 12.52 -0.61
CA ASN A 198 -4.86 11.65 -1.24
C ASN A 198 -4.06 10.82 -0.22
N ALA A 199 -4.57 10.69 1.00
CA ALA A 199 -4.10 9.75 1.99
C ALA A 199 -4.97 8.48 2.03
N PHE A 200 -4.32 7.33 2.15
CA PHE A 200 -4.94 6.01 2.21
C PHE A 200 -4.53 5.35 3.52
N GLY A 201 -5.50 5.23 4.43
CA GLY A 201 -5.28 4.71 5.78
C GLY A 201 -5.10 3.20 5.83
N PHE A 202 -4.58 2.71 6.95
CA PHE A 202 -4.61 1.31 7.36
C PHE A 202 -4.51 1.23 8.89
N TRP A 203 -4.73 0.07 9.50
CA TRP A 203 -5.01 0.01 10.94
C TRP A 203 -3.87 -0.51 11.79
N ASP A 204 -3.97 -0.31 13.11
CA ASP A 204 -2.92 -0.70 14.03
C ASP A 204 -2.69 -2.22 14.14
N TRP A 205 -3.75 -3.00 13.95
CA TRP A 205 -3.74 -4.45 13.89
C TRP A 205 -3.13 -5.02 12.59
N VAL A 206 -2.75 -4.17 11.64
CA VAL A 206 -1.97 -4.55 10.46
C VAL A 206 -0.48 -4.38 10.76
N GLY A 207 0.19 -5.49 11.07
CA GLY A 207 1.65 -5.50 11.22
C GLY A 207 2.34 -5.22 9.89
N GLY A 208 3.45 -4.48 9.91
CA GLY A 208 4.15 -4.04 8.68
C GLY A 208 4.50 -5.19 7.73
N ARG A 209 5.01 -6.32 8.25
CA ARG A 209 5.34 -7.52 7.44
C ARG A 209 4.12 -8.28 6.89
N TYR A 210 2.91 -7.95 7.33
CA TYR A 210 1.65 -8.52 6.87
C TYR A 210 0.80 -7.51 6.09
N SER A 211 1.36 -6.35 5.75
CA SER A 211 0.58 -5.20 5.27
C SER A 211 0.31 -5.17 3.76
N VAL A 212 0.85 -6.09 2.97
CA VAL A 212 0.75 -6.04 1.49
C VAL A 212 -0.69 -6.05 0.96
N CYS A 213 -1.62 -6.69 1.66
CA CYS A 213 -3.04 -6.71 1.29
C CYS A 213 -3.81 -5.44 1.73
N SER A 214 -3.19 -4.56 2.53
CA SER A 214 -3.72 -3.24 2.86
C SER A 214 -3.36 -2.20 1.79
N ALA A 215 -3.68 -0.92 2.05
CA ALA A 215 -3.25 0.21 1.22
C ALA A 215 -1.74 0.22 0.89
N VAL A 216 -0.89 -0.37 1.76
CA VAL A 216 0.56 -0.48 1.56
C VAL A 216 0.92 -1.15 0.23
N GLY A 217 0.33 -2.30 -0.09
CA GLY A 217 0.54 -2.93 -1.40
C GLY A 217 -0.51 -2.54 -2.41
N MET A 218 -1.78 -2.45 -1.98
CA MET A 218 -2.90 -2.26 -2.88
C MET A 218 -2.82 -0.95 -3.66
N LEU A 219 -2.34 0.15 -3.08
CA LEU A 219 -2.24 1.42 -3.81
C LEU A 219 -1.21 1.37 -4.97
N PRO A 220 0.10 1.14 -4.72
CA PRO A 220 1.09 1.14 -5.80
C PRO A 220 0.87 0.01 -6.81
N LEU A 221 0.43 -1.17 -6.37
CA LEU A 221 0.20 -2.31 -7.26
C LEU A 221 -1.04 -2.09 -8.14
N THR A 222 -2.13 -1.53 -7.61
CA THR A 222 -3.32 -1.22 -8.42
C THR A 222 -3.02 -0.10 -9.44
N LEU A 223 -2.20 0.89 -9.09
CA LEU A 223 -1.74 1.90 -10.06
C LEU A 223 -0.98 1.27 -11.24
N GLN A 224 -0.19 0.21 -10.99
CA GLN A 224 0.59 -0.49 -12.01
C GLN A 224 -0.23 -1.50 -12.82
N TYR A 225 -1.03 -2.34 -12.16
CA TYR A 225 -1.68 -3.52 -12.76
C TYR A 225 -3.20 -3.39 -12.92
N GLY A 226 -3.83 -2.42 -12.26
CA GLY A 226 -5.28 -2.23 -12.26
C GLY A 226 -6.00 -3.08 -11.20
N TRP A 227 -7.23 -2.68 -10.91
CA TRP A 227 -8.04 -3.29 -9.85
C TRP A 227 -8.38 -4.76 -10.14
N ASP A 228 -8.69 -5.11 -11.39
CA ASP A 228 -9.10 -6.48 -11.72
C ASP A 228 -8.04 -7.54 -11.36
N ILE A 229 -6.76 -7.19 -11.51
CA ILE A 229 -5.64 -8.08 -11.17
C ILE A 229 -5.44 -8.10 -9.65
N MET A 230 -5.46 -6.92 -9.02
CA MET A 230 -5.23 -6.83 -7.58
C MET A 230 -6.39 -7.35 -6.73
N GLY A 231 -7.63 -7.27 -7.22
CA GLY A 231 -8.80 -7.91 -6.63
C GLY A 231 -8.70 -9.43 -6.66
N GLN A 232 -8.17 -10.01 -7.74
CA GLN A 232 -7.86 -11.46 -7.79
C GLN A 232 -6.77 -11.85 -6.79
N PHE A 233 -5.75 -11.01 -6.60
CA PHE A 233 -4.73 -11.22 -5.58
C PHE A 233 -5.34 -11.27 -4.17
N LEU A 234 -6.23 -10.32 -3.82
CA LEU A 234 -6.93 -10.34 -2.54
C LEU A 234 -7.83 -11.58 -2.39
N ASN A 235 -8.58 -11.94 -3.43
CA ASN A 235 -9.43 -13.13 -3.43
C ASN A 235 -8.63 -14.42 -3.23
N GLY A 236 -7.46 -14.55 -3.86
CA GLY A 236 -6.58 -15.70 -3.67
C GLY A 236 -6.04 -15.79 -2.24
N ALA A 237 -5.67 -14.65 -1.65
CA ALA A 237 -5.23 -14.60 -0.27
C ALA A 237 -6.38 -14.91 0.72
N ASN A 238 -7.60 -14.45 0.45
CA ASN A 238 -8.80 -14.82 1.22
C ASN A 238 -9.12 -16.31 1.12
N ALA A 239 -9.03 -16.91 -0.07
CA ALA A 239 -9.28 -18.34 -0.24
C ALA A 239 -8.29 -19.20 0.56
N MET A 240 -7.04 -18.76 0.69
CA MET A 240 -6.05 -19.43 1.53
C MET A 240 -6.32 -19.22 3.02
N ASP A 241 -6.80 -18.04 3.42
CA ASP A 241 -7.24 -17.78 4.79
C ASP A 241 -8.41 -18.70 5.19
N ASP A 242 -9.40 -18.84 4.32
CA ASP A 242 -10.56 -19.74 4.50
C ASP A 242 -10.11 -21.22 4.55
N HIS A 243 -9.04 -21.59 3.84
CA HIS A 243 -8.45 -22.93 3.94
C HIS A 243 -7.66 -23.14 5.25
N PHE A 244 -7.03 -22.08 5.76
CA PHE A 244 -6.19 -22.14 6.96
C PHE A 244 -7.02 -22.21 8.26
N LEU A 245 -8.21 -21.60 8.26
CA LEU A 245 -9.14 -21.59 9.38
C LEU A 245 -9.81 -22.96 9.62
#